data_AF-Q86EB2-F1
#
_entry.id   AF-Q86EB2-F1
#
_cell.length_a   1.000
_cell.length_b   1.000
_cell.length_c   1.000
_cell.angle_alpha   90.00
_cell.angle_beta   90.00
_cell.angle_gamma   90.00
#
_symmetry.space_group_name_H-M   'P 1'
#
loop_
_entity.id
_entity.type
_entity.pdbx_description
1 polymer ?
#
loop_
_entity_poly.entity_id
_entity_poly.type
_entity_poly.pdbx_seq_one_letter_code
_entity_poly.pdbx_strand_id
1 'polypeptide(L)'
;MMILTLNFINEIVYSGPLSDFKELTQYKPDIKLEYVDELGRDLSAKEAFRQLSHKFHGKGSGKNKTQKRMKKINEEFLLKASTSSDTPLGTVNKLNKKLEAMSMPYVILSGKNAAVKKLAK
;
A
#
# COMPACT_ATOMS: atom_id res chain seq x y z
N MET A 1 22.47 -0.92 16.69
CA MET A 1 23.34 -0.04 15.88
C MET A 1 24.77 -0.49 16.14
N MET A 2 25.32 -1.33 15.27
CA MET A 2 26.76 -1.61 15.21
C MET A 2 27.22 -1.13 13.85
N ILE A 3 28.10 -0.13 13.89
CA ILE A 3 28.88 0.35 12.75
C ILE A 3 29.88 -0.79 12.48
N LEU A 4 29.54 -1.68 11.56
CA LEU A 4 30.49 -2.62 10.98
C LEU A 4 31.17 -1.88 9.83
N THR A 5 32.44 -1.57 10.03
CA THR A 5 33.37 -1.13 8.99
C THR A 5 33.45 -2.23 7.93
N LEU A 6 32.64 -2.12 6.88
CA LEU A 6 32.66 -3.03 5.74
C LEU A 6 33.47 -2.40 4.62
N ASN A 7 34.80 -2.44 4.78
CA ASN A 7 35.72 -2.38 3.64
C ASN A 7 35.74 -3.79 3.01
N PHE A 8 34.78 -4.07 2.13
CA PHE A 8 34.77 -5.32 1.37
C PHE A 8 34.38 -5.05 -0.07
N ILE A 9 35.41 -4.91 -0.91
CA ILE A 9 35.47 -5.29 -2.33
C ILE A 9 34.47 -4.56 -3.25
N ASN A 10 34.84 -3.34 -3.64
CA ASN A 10 34.40 -2.71 -4.89
C ASN A 10 35.47 -2.95 -5.96
N GLU A 11 35.52 -4.13 -6.58
CA GLU A 11 36.15 -4.29 -7.89
C GLU A 11 35.51 -5.48 -8.62
N ILE A 12 34.39 -5.21 -9.29
CA ILE A 12 34.08 -5.92 -10.53
C ILE A 12 34.30 -4.89 -11.63
N VAL A 13 35.55 -4.75 -12.05
CA VAL A 13 35.93 -3.95 -13.23
C VAL A 13 35.44 -4.74 -14.44
N TYR A 14 34.32 -4.30 -15.03
CA TYR A 14 33.90 -4.79 -16.33
C TYR A 14 34.98 -4.40 -17.37
N SER A 15 35.82 -5.36 -17.73
CA SER A 15 36.85 -5.24 -18.77
C SER A 15 36.35 -5.92 -20.04
N GLY A 16 35.43 -5.23 -20.74
CA GLY A 16 35.02 -5.56 -22.11
C GLY A 16 35.10 -4.29 -22.95
N PRO A 17 35.29 -4.39 -24.28
CA PRO A 17 35.31 -3.21 -25.14
C PRO A 17 33.96 -2.48 -25.03
N LEU A 18 33.99 -1.29 -24.42
CA LEU A 18 32.87 -0.36 -24.45
C LEU A 18 32.77 0.14 -25.90
N SER A 19 31.87 -0.44 -26.69
CA SER A 19 31.47 0.19 -27.93
C SER A 19 30.71 1.46 -27.58
N ASP A 20 31.30 2.63 -27.83
CA ASP A 20 30.60 3.90 -27.71
C ASP A 20 29.38 3.88 -28.65
N PHE A 21 28.18 3.74 -28.07
CA PHE A 21 26.91 3.77 -28.80
C PHE A 21 26.66 5.19 -29.34
N LYS A 22 27.32 5.55 -30.45
CA LYS A 22 27.32 6.90 -31.02
C LYS A 22 26.14 7.19 -31.97
N GLU A 23 25.27 6.21 -32.24
CA GLU A 23 24.20 6.33 -33.24
C GLU A 23 22.79 6.64 -32.67
N LEU A 24 22.66 6.85 -31.35
CA LEU A 24 21.38 7.13 -30.70
C LEU A 24 21.33 8.51 -30.03
N THR A 25 22.04 9.49 -30.59
CA THR A 25 22.11 10.86 -30.02
C THR A 25 20.75 11.57 -29.88
N GLN A 26 19.72 11.10 -30.60
CA GLN A 26 18.35 11.61 -30.52
C GLN A 26 17.35 10.67 -29.81
N TYR A 27 17.79 9.51 -29.31
CA TYR A 27 16.90 8.57 -28.64
C TYR A 27 16.66 8.99 -27.18
N LYS A 28 15.44 9.47 -26.88
CA LYS A 28 14.98 9.83 -25.54
C LYS A 28 13.90 8.85 -25.09
N PRO A 29 14.26 7.68 -24.55
CA PRO A 29 13.26 6.77 -24.00
C PRO A 29 12.64 7.39 -22.74
N ASP A 30 11.31 7.37 -22.65
CA ASP A 30 10.60 7.66 -21.41
C ASP A 30 10.66 6.41 -20.52
N ILE A 31 11.67 6.34 -19.65
CA ILE A 31 11.90 5.19 -18.78
C ILE A 31 11.06 5.35 -17.51
N LYS A 32 10.02 4.52 -17.38
CA LYS A 32 9.23 4.41 -16.15
C LYS A 32 9.71 3.21 -15.34
N LEU A 33 10.18 3.49 -14.13
CA LEU A 33 10.61 2.47 -13.17
C LEU A 33 9.41 2.03 -12.33
N GLU A 34 8.85 0.88 -12.67
CA GLU A 34 7.73 0.27 -11.95
C GLU A 34 8.23 -0.94 -11.16
N TYR A 35 7.75 -1.06 -9.92
CA TYR A 35 8.07 -2.18 -9.04
C TYR A 35 6.82 -3.00 -8.82
N VAL A 36 6.83 -4.25 -9.26
CA VAL A 36 5.69 -5.17 -9.14
C VAL A 36 5.98 -6.28 -8.14
N ASP A 37 4.98 -6.63 -7.34
CA ASP A 37 5.04 -7.77 -6.42
C ASP A 37 4.73 -9.09 -7.16
N GLU A 38 4.90 -10.24 -6.50
CA GLU A 38 4.59 -11.58 -7.05
C GLU A 38 3.13 -11.72 -7.52
N LEU A 39 2.25 -10.91 -6.93
CA LEU A 39 0.82 -10.86 -7.23
C LEU A 39 0.48 -9.85 -8.34
N GLY A 40 1.47 -9.30 -9.04
CA GLY A 40 1.28 -8.33 -10.13
C GLY A 40 0.78 -6.97 -9.65
N ARG A 41 0.96 -6.65 -8.37
CA ARG A 41 0.53 -5.39 -7.77
C ARG A 41 1.67 -4.38 -7.79
N ASP A 42 1.36 -3.16 -8.23
CA ASP A 42 2.29 -2.03 -8.15
C ASP A 42 2.63 -1.71 -6.69
N LEU A 43 3.91 -1.78 -6.37
CA LEU A 43 4.46 -1.47 -5.07
C LEU A 43 4.77 0.02 -4.99
N SER A 44 4.36 0.64 -3.88
CA SER A 44 4.89 1.94 -3.51
C SER A 44 6.41 1.86 -3.31
N ALA A 45 7.13 2.95 -3.56
CA ALA A 45 8.58 3.06 -3.36
C ALA A 45 9.06 2.54 -2.00
N LYS A 46 8.29 2.77 -0.92
CA LYS A 46 8.58 2.25 0.42
C LYS A 46 8.52 0.72 0.50
N GLU A 47 7.57 0.13 -0.20
CA GLU A 47 7.39 -1.32 -0.24
C GLU A 47 8.46 -1.97 -1.13
N ALA A 48 8.76 -1.35 -2.27
CA ALA A 48 9.82 -1.76 -3.19
C ALA A 48 11.19 -1.76 -2.50
N PHE A 49 11.59 -0.65 -1.86
CA PHE A 49 12.85 -0.56 -1.12
C PHE A 49 12.96 -1.64 -0.05
N ARG A 50 11.87 -1.91 0.66
CA ARG A 50 11.83 -2.94 1.70
C ARG A 50 12.01 -4.34 1.12
N GLN A 51 11.39 -4.66 -0.01
CA GLN A 51 11.59 -5.94 -0.68
C GLN A 51 13.03 -6.10 -1.17
N LEU A 52 13.58 -5.07 -1.83
CA LEU A 52 14.98 -5.04 -2.26
C LEU A 52 15.92 -5.22 -1.06
N SER A 53 15.66 -4.52 0.04
CA SER A 53 16.45 -4.63 1.28
C SER A 53 16.40 -6.03 1.88
N HIS A 54 15.23 -6.68 1.92
CA HIS A 54 15.13 -8.07 2.41
C HIS A 54 15.84 -9.05 1.48
N LYS A 55 15.76 -8.86 0.15
CA LYS A 55 16.49 -9.67 -0.84
C LYS A 55 18.00 -9.49 -0.68
N PHE A 56 18.45 -8.25 -0.48
CA PHE A 56 19.87 -7.90 -0.33
C PHE A 56 20.46 -8.41 0.99
N HIS A 57 19.76 -8.23 2.12
CA HIS A 57 20.25 -8.64 3.43
C HIS A 57 19.88 -10.08 3.83
N GLY A 58 19.07 -10.79 3.03
CA GLY A 58 18.61 -12.17 3.31
C GLY A 58 17.74 -12.31 4.58
N LYS A 59 17.47 -11.22 5.29
CA LYS A 59 16.69 -11.21 6.55
C LYS A 59 15.26 -10.77 6.25
N GLY A 60 14.36 -11.75 6.22
CA GLY A 60 12.94 -11.53 6.01
C GLY A 60 12.23 -10.90 7.21
N SER A 61 10.96 -10.53 6.99
CA SER A 61 10.08 -10.10 8.08
C SER A 61 9.56 -11.30 8.87
N GLY A 62 9.39 -11.16 10.18
CA GLY A 62 8.81 -12.21 11.03
C GLY A 62 7.33 -12.49 10.72
N LYS A 63 6.85 -13.69 11.09
CA LYS A 63 5.50 -14.22 10.79
C LYS A 63 4.35 -13.26 11.12
N ASN A 64 4.38 -12.61 12.29
CA ASN A 64 3.30 -11.69 12.68
C ASN A 64 3.23 -10.45 11.78
N LYS A 65 4.38 -9.97 11.30
CA LYS A 65 4.45 -8.79 10.42
C LYS A 65 3.96 -9.13 9.01
N THR A 66 4.30 -10.31 8.51
CA THR A 66 3.81 -10.77 7.19
C THR A 66 2.30 -10.98 7.23
N GLN A 67 1.77 -11.64 8.26
CA GLN A 67 0.32 -11.84 8.43
C GLN A 67 -0.46 -10.53 8.51
N LYS A 68 -0.02 -9.57 9.35
CA LYS A 68 -0.68 -8.25 9.44
C LYS A 68 -0.66 -7.51 8.11
N ARG A 69 0.43 -7.60 7.36
CA ARG A 69 0.53 -6.99 6.03
C ARG A 69 -0.41 -7.67 5.05
N MET A 70 -0.41 -8.99 4.99
CA MET A 70 -1.29 -9.76 4.11
C MET A 70 -2.76 -9.45 4.38
N LYS A 71 -3.15 -9.33 5.67
CA LYS A 71 -4.50 -8.89 6.04
C LYS A 71 -4.84 -7.51 5.49
N LYS A 72 -3.94 -6.53 5.63
CA LYS A 72 -4.16 -5.17 5.10
C LYS A 72 -4.28 -5.16 3.57
N ILE A 73 -3.47 -5.95 2.88
CA ILE A 73 -3.54 -6.08 1.41
C ILE A 73 -4.88 -6.67 1.00
N ASN A 74 -5.34 -7.72 1.67
CA ASN A 74 -6.64 -8.33 1.41
C ASN A 74 -7.79 -7.37 1.69
N GLU A 75 -7.73 -6.62 2.80
CA GLU A 75 -8.73 -5.60 3.13
C GLU A 75 -8.76 -4.50 2.05
N GLU A 76 -7.61 -4.02 1.58
CA GLU A 76 -7.55 -3.02 0.52
C GLU A 76 -8.08 -3.57 -0.82
N PHE A 77 -7.75 -4.81 -1.15
CA PHE A 77 -8.26 -5.48 -2.34
C PHE A 77 -9.78 -5.64 -2.28
N LEU A 78 -10.31 -6.11 -1.14
CA LEU A 78 -11.75 -6.23 -0.91
C LEU A 78 -12.44 -4.88 -0.97
N LEU A 79 -11.87 -3.82 -0.40
CA LEU A 79 -12.43 -2.47 -0.45
C LEU A 79 -12.43 -1.88 -1.86
N LYS A 80 -11.40 -2.14 -2.65
CA LYS A 80 -11.34 -1.73 -4.06
C LYS A 80 -12.32 -2.52 -4.93
N ALA A 81 -12.50 -3.81 -4.63
CA ALA A 81 -13.45 -4.68 -5.33
C ALA A 81 -14.90 -4.40 -4.91
N SER A 82 -15.14 -3.96 -3.68
CA SER A 82 -16.47 -3.56 -3.22
C SER A 82 -16.88 -2.24 -3.87
N THR A 83 -17.81 -2.32 -4.80
CA THR A 83 -18.45 -1.17 -5.45
C THR A 83 -19.19 -0.34 -4.41
N SER A 84 -18.68 0.86 -4.12
CA SER A 84 -19.27 2.10 -3.56
C SER A 84 -20.34 2.12 -2.45
N SER A 85 -21.15 1.10 -2.18
CA SER A 85 -22.42 1.29 -1.45
C SER A 85 -22.61 0.52 -0.15
N ASP A 86 -21.78 -0.46 0.21
CA ASP A 86 -21.92 -1.06 1.54
C ASP A 86 -20.60 -1.64 2.06
N THR A 87 -20.31 -1.35 3.34
CA THR A 87 -19.23 -2.02 4.05
C THR A 87 -19.59 -3.51 4.15
N PRO A 88 -18.62 -4.43 4.25
CA PRO A 88 -18.92 -5.86 4.38
C PRO A 88 -19.80 -6.20 5.60
N LEU A 89 -19.95 -5.27 6.55
CA LEU A 89 -20.83 -5.40 7.72
C LEU A 89 -22.32 -5.07 7.42
N GLY A 90 -22.63 -4.60 6.22
CA GLY A 90 -23.98 -4.22 5.80
C GLY A 90 -24.50 -2.98 6.52
N THR A 91 -23.62 -2.03 6.83
CA THR A 91 -23.96 -0.90 7.70
C THR A 91 -25.03 0.00 7.07
N VAL A 92 -24.98 0.24 5.76
CA VAL A 92 -25.93 1.13 5.08
C VAL A 92 -27.33 0.53 5.09
N ASN A 93 -27.45 -0.76 4.78
CA ASN A 93 -28.72 -1.48 4.81
C ASN A 93 -29.37 -1.48 6.20
N LYS A 94 -28.57 -1.66 7.26
CA LYS A 94 -29.06 -1.60 8.65
C LYS A 94 -29.53 -0.21 9.04
N LEU A 95 -28.81 0.84 8.60
CA LEU A 95 -29.21 2.22 8.85
C LEU A 95 -30.52 2.56 8.14
N ASN A 96 -30.67 2.21 6.87
CA ASN A 96 -31.89 2.44 6.10
C ASN A 96 -33.10 1.74 6.74
N LYS A 97 -32.98 0.46 7.12
CA LYS A 97 -34.06 -0.26 7.85
C LYS A 97 -34.47 0.43 9.15
N LYS A 98 -33.50 0.97 9.90
CA LYS A 98 -33.79 1.68 11.16
C LYS A 98 -34.51 3.00 10.90
N LEU A 99 -34.12 3.71 9.85
CA LEU A 99 -34.75 4.97 9.42
C LEU A 99 -36.19 4.76 8.93
N GLU A 100 -36.43 3.70 8.14
CA GLU A 100 -37.76 3.27 7.71
C GLU A 100 -38.65 2.95 8.90
N ALA A 101 -38.14 2.18 9.88
CA ALA A 101 -38.87 1.87 11.12
C ALA A 101 -39.20 3.12 11.96
N MET A 102 -38.34 4.14 11.92
CA MET A 102 -38.56 5.43 12.58
C MET A 102 -39.33 6.44 11.71
N SER A 103 -39.69 6.08 10.47
CA SER A 103 -40.28 6.96 9.46
C SER A 103 -39.48 8.27 9.25
N MET A 104 -38.15 8.19 9.36
CA MET A 104 -37.24 9.33 9.18
C MET A 104 -36.50 9.22 7.85
N PRO A 105 -36.69 10.16 6.90
CA PRO A 105 -36.05 10.07 5.58
C PRO A 105 -34.61 10.60 5.55
N TYR A 106 -34.08 11.14 6.65
CA TYR A 106 -32.76 11.78 6.69
C TYR A 106 -31.94 11.33 7.91
N VAL A 107 -30.61 11.38 7.76
CA VAL A 107 -29.65 11.13 8.84
C VAL A 107 -28.88 12.42 9.14
N ILE A 108 -28.92 12.87 10.39
CA ILE A 108 -28.04 13.96 10.85
C ILE A 108 -26.68 13.36 11.22
N LEU A 109 -25.71 13.48 10.33
CA LEU A 109 -24.31 13.13 10.61
C LEU A 109 -23.59 14.30 11.29
N SER A 110 -23.93 14.56 12.55
CA SER A 110 -23.24 15.62 13.29
C SER A 110 -21.86 15.15 13.77
N GLY A 111 -20.81 15.80 13.27
CA GLY A 111 -19.42 15.43 13.50
C GLY A 111 -18.95 15.55 14.96
N LYS A 112 -18.06 14.62 15.33
CA LYS A 112 -17.17 14.49 16.50
C LYS A 112 -17.62 14.86 17.93
N ASN A 113 -18.67 15.64 18.20
CA ASN A 113 -19.04 16.06 19.57
C ASN A 113 -20.56 16.25 19.84
N ALA A 114 -21.46 15.88 18.93
CA ALA A 114 -22.88 16.25 19.10
C ALA A 114 -23.75 15.29 19.91
N ALA A 115 -23.25 14.11 20.27
CA ALA A 115 -23.99 13.11 21.05
C ALA A 115 -23.96 13.34 22.58
N VAL A 116 -23.56 14.53 23.05
CA VAL A 116 -23.45 14.82 24.50
C VAL A 116 -24.45 15.87 25.01
N LYS A 117 -25.28 16.50 24.15
CA LYS A 117 -26.07 17.67 24.59
C LYS A 117 -27.60 17.56 24.69
N LYS A 118 -28.21 16.39 24.50
CA LYS A 118 -29.66 16.24 24.71
C LYS A 118 -30.04 14.92 25.40
N LEU A 119 -29.61 14.77 26.65
CA LEU A 119 -30.27 13.89 27.61
C LEU A 119 -30.07 14.40 29.05
N ALA A 120 -30.19 15.72 29.21
CA ALA A 120 -30.32 16.37 30.50
C ALA A 120 -31.57 17.25 30.44
N LYS A 121 -32.71 16.66 30.77
CA LYS A 121 -33.81 17.34 31.44
C LYS A 121 -34.67 16.32 32.16
#